data_AF-A0A3D1PIB8-F1
#
_entry.id   AF-A0A3D1PIB8-F1
#
_cell.length_a   1.000
_cell.length_b   1.000
_cell.length_c   1.000
_cell.angle_alpha   90.00
_cell.angle_beta   90.00
_cell.angle_gamma   90.00
#
_symmetry.space_group_name_H-M   'P 1'
#
loop_
_entity.id
_entity.type
_entity.pdbx_description
1 polymer ?
#
loop_
_entity_poly.entity_id
_entity_poly.type
_entity_poly.pdbx_seq_one_letter_code
_entity_poly.pdbx_strand_id
1 'polypeptide(L)'
;TSGCNRFGLDSVFAESVKGLNAREETPQFVNEFNRYCGNSGKLSPSKFRISVNSYESPNENYVRILTEQGTPLIEQLISDSGIEEFRTAITRYLTEEKRPQLFANLADDLQPLCISLRKHYMSLQQDLDSQPREIEAMKARELERLSQQLQQVGKDYTVHIAEELNQLVTNGCIAFEEDFRKLQARMIRRLDELLDTFSVRAAYERATLSHSRNATAPLIAILVEALYYLANQLEDILVESCQEVTASYFQRLIERVRKSEYYRQLYRLLGNDSGIENELKVLEKQVKQALVNAARVECDRMVRESPRFYDEGTFSIYQFRQTLLQTSQGYDCESMVEAEPAIRQLLKLDFEPKVSATIRKNFRQIINNTVKTHLLPSADKQADEILQQYNHARAYLEQTLEKEAEEKIRRNERSQSEIQDRVSAYNQAIAGINACLQAMRLYDHLLPAIGDANFIPVCTDAQPLNFSLTSVDVSRSNGKVETVEV
;
A
#
# COMPACT_ATOMS: atom_id res chain seq x y z
N THR A 1 18.49 -85.31 -26.72
CA THR A 1 19.94 -85.27 -26.43
C THR A 1 20.55 -86.56 -26.95
N SER A 2 21.57 -86.49 -27.82
CA SER A 2 22.24 -87.68 -28.36
C SER A 2 23.56 -87.95 -27.63
N GLY A 3 23.97 -89.22 -27.57
CA GLY A 3 25.25 -89.62 -26.95
C GLY A 3 26.48 -88.96 -27.59
N CYS A 4 26.36 -88.48 -28.83
CA CYS A 4 27.43 -87.80 -29.58
C CYS A 4 27.86 -86.44 -29.01
N ASN A 5 27.13 -85.84 -28.08
CA ASN A 5 27.48 -84.58 -27.41
C ASN A 5 27.39 -84.73 -25.88
N ARG A 6 27.62 -85.94 -25.34
CA ARG A 6 27.48 -86.28 -23.91
C ARG A 6 26.27 -85.58 -23.25
N PHE A 7 25.12 -85.70 -23.91
CA PHE A 7 23.84 -85.10 -23.51
C PHE A 7 23.83 -83.56 -23.33
N GLY A 8 24.67 -82.82 -24.06
CA GLY A 8 24.75 -81.36 -24.09
C GLY A 8 25.87 -80.77 -23.21
N LEU A 9 26.60 -81.59 -22.46
CA LEU A 9 27.59 -81.14 -21.48
C LEU A 9 28.95 -80.80 -22.10
N ASP A 10 29.30 -81.37 -23.26
CA ASP A 10 30.54 -80.96 -23.96
C ASP A 10 30.43 -79.51 -24.48
N SER A 11 29.21 -79.00 -24.64
CA SER A 11 28.95 -77.59 -25.00
C SER A 11 29.12 -76.63 -23.81
N VAL A 12 28.85 -77.10 -22.59
CA VAL A 12 28.96 -76.32 -21.33
C VAL A 12 30.39 -76.31 -20.81
N PHE A 13 31.14 -77.41 -20.99
CA PHE A 13 32.51 -77.58 -20.52
C PHE A 13 33.54 -77.63 -21.67
N ALA A 14 33.29 -76.91 -22.77
CA ALA A 14 34.07 -76.99 -24.00
C ALA A 14 35.59 -76.76 -23.84
N GLU A 15 36.01 -75.99 -22.81
CA GLU A 15 37.41 -75.74 -22.48
C GLU A 15 38.10 -76.91 -21.75
N SER A 16 37.34 -77.74 -21.04
CA SER A 16 37.87 -78.84 -20.20
C SER A 16 38.01 -80.19 -20.92
N VAL A 17 37.56 -80.28 -22.19
CA VAL A 17 37.46 -81.54 -22.95
C VAL A 17 38.56 -81.69 -24.02
N LYS A 18 39.32 -80.63 -24.35
CA LYS A 18 40.36 -80.65 -25.40
C LYS A 18 41.78 -80.79 -24.82
N GLY A 19 42.32 -82.00 -24.84
CA GLY A 19 43.74 -82.27 -24.55
C GLY A 19 44.67 -81.83 -25.69
N LEU A 20 45.90 -81.44 -25.36
CA LEU A 20 46.93 -80.84 -26.23
C LEU A 20 47.38 -81.70 -27.44
N ASN A 21 46.96 -82.96 -27.57
CA ASN A 21 47.40 -83.89 -28.62
C ASN A 21 46.26 -84.59 -29.38
N ALA A 22 45.08 -83.97 -29.48
CA ALA A 22 43.91 -84.51 -30.20
C ALA A 22 43.41 -85.90 -29.71
N ARG A 23 43.80 -86.32 -28.50
CA ARG A 23 43.14 -87.40 -27.74
C ARG A 23 42.19 -86.74 -26.73
N GLU A 24 40.94 -87.21 -26.66
CA GLU A 24 39.98 -86.75 -25.65
C GLU A 24 40.52 -87.05 -24.25
N GLU A 25 40.73 -86.01 -23.43
CA GLU A 25 40.95 -86.18 -22.00
C GLU A 25 39.60 -86.41 -21.31
N THR A 26 39.56 -87.33 -20.34
CA THR A 26 38.36 -87.58 -19.55
C THR A 26 38.11 -86.39 -18.62
N PRO A 27 36.99 -85.67 -18.75
CA PRO A 27 36.69 -84.53 -17.90
C PRO A 27 36.54 -84.94 -16.43
N GLN A 28 36.90 -84.05 -15.51
CA GLN A 28 36.82 -84.34 -14.08
C GLN A 28 35.39 -84.70 -13.62
N PHE A 29 34.36 -84.07 -14.19
CA PHE A 29 32.96 -84.39 -13.87
C PHE A 29 32.58 -85.82 -14.29
N VAL A 30 33.18 -86.37 -15.34
CA VAL A 30 32.95 -87.75 -15.78
C VAL A 30 33.54 -88.73 -14.76
N ASN A 31 34.73 -88.42 -14.24
CA ASN A 31 35.35 -89.22 -13.18
C ASN A 31 34.51 -89.19 -11.89
N GLU A 32 34.04 -88.02 -11.49
CA GLU A 32 33.18 -87.89 -10.29
C GLU A 32 31.79 -88.51 -10.50
N PHE A 33 31.22 -88.46 -11.71
CA PHE A 33 30.00 -89.17 -12.06
C PHE A 33 30.18 -90.69 -11.93
N ASN A 34 31.26 -91.24 -12.49
CA ASN A 34 31.56 -92.67 -12.39
C ASN A 34 31.83 -93.07 -10.94
N ARG A 35 32.51 -92.22 -10.16
CA ARG A 35 32.72 -92.41 -8.73
C ARG A 35 31.42 -92.34 -7.94
N TYR A 36 30.51 -91.44 -8.30
CA TYR A 36 29.18 -91.36 -7.72
C TYR A 36 28.38 -92.63 -8.01
N CYS A 37 28.42 -93.11 -9.26
CA CYS A 37 27.69 -94.31 -9.67
C CYS A 37 28.24 -95.61 -9.08
N GLY A 38 29.58 -95.74 -8.96
CA GLY A 38 30.23 -96.97 -8.48
C GLY A 38 30.51 -97.01 -6.97
N ASN A 39 30.85 -95.87 -6.37
CA ASN A 39 31.51 -95.83 -5.06
C ASN A 39 30.83 -94.91 -4.02
N SER A 40 29.81 -94.10 -4.38
CA SER A 40 29.19 -93.18 -3.40
C SER A 40 28.28 -93.85 -2.38
N GLY A 41 27.77 -95.05 -2.69
CA GLY A 41 26.74 -95.72 -1.89
C GLY A 41 25.38 -95.01 -1.86
N LYS A 42 25.22 -93.89 -2.58
CA LYS A 42 23.98 -93.09 -2.61
C LYS A 42 22.92 -93.65 -3.56
N LEU A 43 23.35 -94.45 -4.54
CA LEU A 43 22.44 -95.14 -5.45
C LEU A 43 22.04 -96.50 -4.90
N SER A 44 20.74 -96.72 -4.77
CA SER A 44 20.22 -98.00 -4.26
C SER A 44 20.43 -99.12 -5.28
N PRO A 45 21.12 -100.23 -4.93
CA PRO A 45 21.40 -101.34 -5.85
C PRO A 45 20.15 -102.05 -6.38
N SER A 46 19.01 -101.89 -5.69
CA SER A 46 17.73 -102.47 -6.10
C SER A 46 17.01 -101.64 -7.18
N LYS A 47 17.33 -100.34 -7.30
CA LYS A 47 16.73 -99.42 -8.29
C LYS A 47 17.67 -99.12 -9.45
N PHE A 48 18.96 -98.97 -9.18
CA PHE A 48 19.98 -98.66 -10.19
C PHE A 48 21.02 -99.76 -10.21
N ARG A 49 20.95 -100.64 -11.23
CA ARG A 49 21.94 -101.71 -11.44
C ARG A 49 23.08 -101.19 -12.32
N ILE A 50 23.95 -100.40 -11.70
CA ILE A 50 25.06 -99.76 -12.40
C ILE A 50 26.35 -100.51 -12.07
N SER A 51 27.05 -100.96 -13.11
CA SER A 51 28.43 -101.46 -12.99
C SER A 51 29.37 -100.49 -13.71
N VAL A 52 30.42 -100.03 -13.02
CA VAL A 52 31.51 -99.30 -13.65
C VAL A 52 32.57 -100.33 -14.02
N ASN A 53 32.75 -100.57 -15.32
CA ASN A 53 33.58 -101.66 -15.83
C ASN A 53 35.03 -101.18 -15.94
N SER A 54 35.97 -101.92 -15.36
CA SER A 54 37.41 -101.57 -15.38
C SER A 54 38.07 -101.76 -16.75
N TYR A 55 37.41 -102.46 -17.67
CA TYR A 55 37.87 -102.69 -19.05
C TYR A 55 37.33 -101.66 -20.05
N GLU A 56 36.41 -100.78 -19.63
CA GLU A 56 35.90 -99.65 -20.42
C GLU A 56 36.61 -98.36 -20.00
N SER A 57 36.80 -97.41 -20.92
CA SER A 57 37.28 -96.08 -20.55
C SER A 57 36.24 -95.35 -19.70
N PRO A 58 36.65 -94.37 -18.86
CA PRO A 58 35.70 -93.61 -18.04
C PRO A 58 34.62 -92.89 -18.85
N ASN A 59 34.95 -92.40 -20.05
CA ASN A 59 34.00 -91.77 -20.96
C ASN A 59 33.00 -92.78 -21.53
N GLU A 60 33.45 -94.00 -21.87
CA GLU A 60 32.57 -95.08 -22.35
C GLU A 60 31.62 -95.55 -21.25
N ASN A 61 32.12 -95.72 -20.01
CA ASN A 61 31.28 -96.00 -18.85
C ASN A 61 30.23 -94.90 -18.64
N TYR A 62 30.61 -93.62 -18.73
CA TYR A 62 29.69 -92.49 -18.56
C TYR A 62 28.56 -92.47 -19.58
N VAL A 63 28.91 -92.62 -20.88
CA VAL A 63 27.91 -92.65 -21.95
C VAL A 63 27.01 -93.88 -21.82
N ARG A 64 27.58 -95.04 -21.51
CA ARG A 64 26.82 -96.28 -21.31
C ARG A 64 25.85 -96.17 -20.12
N ILE A 65 26.34 -95.76 -18.95
CA ILE A 65 25.53 -95.64 -17.73
C ILE A 65 24.38 -94.66 -17.92
N LEU A 66 24.61 -93.51 -18.54
CA LEU A 66 23.55 -92.55 -18.85
C LEU A 66 22.59 -93.04 -19.94
N THR A 67 23.06 -93.84 -20.90
CA THR A 67 22.20 -94.43 -21.93
C THR A 67 21.33 -95.55 -21.36
N GLU A 68 21.87 -96.35 -20.44
CA GLU A 68 21.19 -97.47 -19.79
C GLU A 68 20.19 -97.03 -18.70
N GLN A 69 20.57 -96.04 -17.87
CA GLN A 69 19.75 -95.60 -16.74
C GLN A 69 18.94 -94.32 -17.03
N GLY A 70 19.32 -93.54 -18.04
CA GLY A 70 18.54 -92.43 -18.58
C GLY A 70 18.13 -91.35 -17.57
N THR A 71 16.95 -90.78 -17.81
CA THR A 71 16.30 -89.73 -17.01
C THR A 71 16.15 -90.08 -15.51
N PRO A 72 15.78 -91.31 -15.11
CA PRO A 72 15.68 -91.71 -13.70
C PRO A 72 16.95 -91.46 -12.88
N LEU A 73 18.14 -91.68 -13.46
CA LEU A 73 19.42 -91.43 -12.79
C LEU A 73 19.70 -89.93 -12.67
N ILE A 74 19.32 -89.15 -13.68
CA ILE A 74 19.46 -87.69 -13.69
C ILE A 74 18.56 -87.06 -12.63
N GLU A 75 17.32 -87.52 -12.49
CA GLU A 75 16.39 -87.08 -11.46
C GLU A 75 16.90 -87.40 -10.04
N GLN A 76 17.49 -88.58 -9.84
CA GLN A 76 18.12 -88.95 -8.58
C GLN A 76 19.35 -88.06 -8.29
N LEU A 77 20.18 -87.76 -9.29
CA LEU A 77 21.31 -86.84 -9.16
C LEU A 77 20.86 -85.42 -8.79
N ILE A 78 19.75 -84.93 -9.37
CA ILE A 78 19.16 -83.63 -9.03
C ILE A 78 18.66 -83.65 -7.58
N SER A 79 17.97 -84.71 -7.16
CA SER A 79 17.52 -84.89 -5.77
C SER A 79 18.70 -84.91 -4.80
N ASP A 80 19.74 -85.69 -5.09
CA ASP A 80 20.92 -85.85 -4.23
C ASP A 80 21.83 -84.61 -4.21
N SER A 81 21.72 -83.74 -5.21
CA SER A 81 22.48 -82.48 -5.27
C SER A 81 21.96 -81.43 -4.27
N GLY A 82 20.75 -81.59 -3.74
CA GLY A 82 20.10 -80.61 -2.86
C GLY A 82 19.72 -79.30 -3.56
N ILE A 83 19.81 -79.23 -4.90
CA ILE A 83 19.56 -77.99 -5.64
C ILE A 83 18.10 -77.52 -5.57
N GLU A 84 17.15 -78.46 -5.48
CA GLU A 84 15.73 -78.14 -5.30
C GLU A 84 15.42 -77.62 -3.89
N GLU A 85 16.10 -78.17 -2.88
CA GLU A 85 16.01 -77.68 -1.50
C GLU A 85 16.64 -76.28 -1.40
N PHE A 86 17.79 -76.06 -2.02
CA PHE A 86 18.42 -74.74 -2.13
C PHE A 86 17.52 -73.76 -2.88
N ARG A 87 16.94 -74.15 -4.02
CA ARG A 87 16.01 -73.31 -4.80
C ARG A 87 14.78 -72.93 -3.99
N THR A 88 14.20 -73.89 -3.26
CA THR A 88 13.04 -73.65 -2.40
C THR A 88 13.42 -72.75 -1.22
N ALA A 89 14.55 -73.01 -0.56
CA ALA A 89 15.04 -72.23 0.57
C ALA A 89 15.40 -70.80 0.17
N ILE A 90 16.09 -70.60 -0.97
CA ILE A 90 16.44 -69.26 -1.46
C ILE A 90 15.20 -68.51 -1.93
N THR A 91 14.23 -69.19 -2.56
CA THR A 91 12.95 -68.58 -2.94
C THR A 91 12.19 -68.14 -1.69
N ARG A 92 12.11 -68.99 -0.67
CA ARG A 92 11.48 -68.66 0.62
C ARG A 92 12.18 -67.48 1.30
N TYR A 93 13.50 -67.53 1.42
CA TYR A 93 14.30 -66.46 2.01
C TYR A 93 14.10 -65.12 1.27
N LEU A 94 14.09 -65.12 -0.06
CA LEU A 94 13.90 -63.91 -0.84
C LEU A 94 12.46 -63.39 -0.77
N THR A 95 11.45 -64.26 -0.75
CA THR A 95 10.04 -63.87 -0.83
C THR A 95 9.38 -63.62 0.54
N GLU A 96 9.67 -64.44 1.54
CA GLU A 96 9.03 -64.39 2.86
C GLU A 96 9.86 -63.60 3.89
N GLU A 97 11.19 -63.54 3.74
CA GLU A 97 12.05 -62.86 4.71
C GLU A 97 12.60 -61.54 4.16
N LYS A 98 13.37 -61.57 3.07
CA LYS A 98 14.09 -60.38 2.60
C LYS A 98 13.21 -59.35 1.93
N ARG A 99 12.26 -59.77 1.08
CA ARG A 99 11.36 -58.84 0.40
C ARG A 99 10.51 -58.04 1.41
N PRO A 100 9.82 -58.65 2.40
CA PRO A 100 9.09 -57.89 3.40
C PRO A 100 10.00 -56.95 4.22
N GLN A 101 11.20 -57.38 4.60
CA GLN A 101 12.17 -56.52 5.30
C GLN A 101 12.54 -55.26 4.49
N LEU A 102 12.78 -55.39 3.19
CA LEU A 102 13.11 -54.25 2.33
C LEU A 102 11.93 -53.27 2.22
N PHE A 103 10.70 -53.78 2.11
CA PHE A 103 9.50 -52.94 2.05
C PHE A 103 9.17 -52.28 3.40
N ALA A 104 9.44 -52.95 4.52
CA ALA A 104 9.31 -52.35 5.85
C ALA A 104 10.28 -51.18 6.03
N ASN A 105 11.57 -51.37 5.71
CA ASN A 105 12.56 -50.31 5.79
C ASN A 105 12.21 -49.12 4.87
N LEU A 106 11.74 -49.40 3.65
CA LEU A 106 11.30 -48.35 2.74
C LEU A 106 10.08 -47.59 3.28
N ALA A 107 9.14 -48.29 3.91
CA ALA A 107 7.98 -47.66 4.54
C ALA A 107 8.40 -46.77 5.72
N ASP A 108 9.35 -47.22 6.55
CA ASP A 108 9.90 -46.44 7.66
C ASP A 108 10.61 -45.17 7.17
N ASP A 109 11.35 -45.24 6.06
CA ASP A 109 11.99 -44.08 5.42
C ASP A 109 10.96 -43.09 4.83
N LEU A 110 9.87 -43.61 4.26
CA LEU A 110 8.79 -42.82 3.66
C LEU A 110 7.84 -42.21 4.70
N GLN A 111 7.72 -42.81 5.87
CA GLN A 111 6.82 -42.39 6.94
C GLN A 111 7.01 -40.91 7.36
N PRO A 112 8.23 -40.41 7.68
CA PRO A 112 8.41 -39.01 8.07
C PRO A 112 8.05 -38.03 6.94
N LEU A 113 8.32 -38.38 5.68
CA LEU A 113 7.93 -37.56 4.52
C LEU A 113 6.41 -37.50 4.36
N CYS A 114 5.74 -38.63 4.52
CA CYS A 114 4.28 -38.72 4.47
C CYS A 114 3.63 -37.92 5.60
N ILE A 115 4.16 -37.99 6.82
CA ILE A 115 3.68 -37.18 7.96
C ILE A 115 3.88 -35.69 7.69
N SER A 116 5.02 -35.29 7.14
CA SER A 116 5.31 -33.89 6.80
C SER A 116 4.35 -33.34 5.73
N LEU A 117 4.16 -34.09 4.64
CA LEU A 117 3.22 -33.73 3.57
C LEU A 117 1.78 -33.64 4.08
N ARG A 118 1.35 -34.62 4.89
CA ARG A 118 0.04 -34.57 5.54
C ARG A 118 -0.13 -33.33 6.40
N LYS A 119 0.84 -33.00 7.26
CA LYS A 119 0.79 -31.79 8.09
C LYS A 119 0.73 -30.53 7.24
N HIS A 120 1.50 -30.48 6.16
CA HIS A 120 1.52 -29.35 5.23
C HIS A 120 0.17 -29.15 4.53
N TYR A 121 -0.45 -30.20 4.00
CA TYR A 121 -1.77 -30.10 3.39
C TYR A 121 -2.86 -29.74 4.42
N MET A 122 -2.79 -30.30 5.64
CA MET A 122 -3.72 -29.94 6.72
C MET A 122 -3.60 -28.48 7.15
N SER A 123 -2.37 -27.95 7.28
CA SER A 123 -2.17 -26.54 7.62
C SER A 123 -2.69 -25.62 6.51
N LEU A 124 -2.39 -25.95 5.24
CA LEU A 124 -2.87 -25.16 4.10
C LEU A 124 -4.41 -25.12 4.04
N GLN A 125 -5.06 -26.22 4.39
CA GLN A 125 -6.52 -26.32 4.42
C GLN A 125 -7.13 -25.56 5.60
N GLN A 126 -6.55 -25.64 6.81
CA GLN A 126 -6.95 -24.81 7.95
C GLN A 126 -6.74 -23.31 7.70
N ASP A 127 -5.64 -22.93 7.04
CA ASP A 127 -5.36 -21.54 6.69
C ASP A 127 -6.35 -21.00 5.66
N LEU A 128 -6.88 -21.84 4.77
CA LEU A 128 -7.95 -21.46 3.85
C LEU A 128 -9.33 -21.43 4.51
N ASP A 129 -9.60 -22.35 5.43
CA ASP A 129 -10.87 -22.41 6.17
C ASP A 129 -11.00 -21.30 7.22
N SER A 130 -9.88 -20.81 7.77
CA SER A 130 -9.84 -19.71 8.72
C SER A 130 -9.91 -18.33 8.07
N GLN A 131 -9.78 -18.24 6.74
CA GLN A 131 -10.00 -16.99 6.03
C GLN A 131 -11.49 -16.59 6.09
N PRO A 132 -11.79 -15.29 6.27
CA PRO A 132 -13.15 -14.83 6.44
C PRO A 132 -14.00 -15.17 5.22
N ARG A 133 -15.00 -16.04 5.42
CA ARG A 133 -16.02 -16.38 4.41
C ARG A 133 -17.11 -15.30 4.29
N GLU A 134 -17.25 -14.45 5.31
CA GLU A 134 -18.27 -13.40 5.35
C GLU A 134 -17.72 -12.06 4.87
N ILE A 135 -18.17 -11.66 3.68
CA ILE A 135 -17.97 -10.35 3.09
C ILE A 135 -18.39 -9.24 4.08
N GLU A 136 -19.38 -9.49 4.92
CA GLU A 136 -19.93 -8.54 5.89
C GLU A 136 -18.94 -8.15 7.01
N ALA A 137 -18.16 -9.09 7.54
CA ALA A 137 -17.15 -8.79 8.56
C ALA A 137 -15.97 -8.00 7.98
N MET A 138 -15.59 -8.25 6.72
CA MET A 138 -14.60 -7.46 6.00
C MET A 138 -15.13 -6.04 5.69
N LYS A 139 -16.39 -5.92 5.29
CA LYS A 139 -17.06 -4.63 5.09
C LYS A 139 -17.09 -3.82 6.39
N ALA A 140 -17.47 -4.41 7.52
CA ALA A 140 -17.55 -3.68 8.79
C ALA A 140 -16.21 -3.06 9.24
N ARG A 141 -15.10 -3.82 9.16
CA ARG A 141 -13.77 -3.31 9.54
C ARG A 141 -13.28 -2.21 8.60
N GLU A 142 -13.49 -2.36 7.29
CA GLU A 142 -13.09 -1.35 6.32
C GLU A 142 -13.97 -0.08 6.42
N LEU A 143 -15.23 -0.21 6.83
CA LEU A 143 -16.12 0.92 7.10
C LEU A 143 -15.72 1.73 8.34
N GLU A 144 -15.25 1.08 9.41
CA GLU A 144 -14.67 1.78 10.57
C GLU A 144 -13.39 2.51 10.20
N ARG A 145 -12.52 1.84 9.41
CA ARG A 145 -11.29 2.43 8.90
C ARG A 145 -11.56 3.64 8.00
N LEU A 146 -12.59 3.58 7.16
CA LEU A 146 -13.00 4.68 6.29
C LEU A 146 -13.35 5.94 7.09
N SER A 147 -14.12 5.80 8.18
CA SER A 147 -14.47 6.94 9.04
C SER A 147 -13.23 7.59 9.63
N GLN A 148 -12.27 6.79 10.10
CA GLN A 148 -11.02 7.29 10.67
C GLN A 148 -10.16 8.00 9.61
N GLN A 149 -10.10 7.43 8.40
CA GLN A 149 -9.36 8.01 7.27
C GLN A 149 -9.95 9.35 6.82
N LEU A 150 -11.28 9.47 6.68
CA LEU A 150 -11.92 10.74 6.35
C LEU A 150 -11.69 11.79 7.43
N GLN A 151 -11.74 11.40 8.70
CA GLN A 151 -11.44 12.31 9.81
C GLN A 151 -9.97 12.77 9.78
N GLN A 152 -9.04 11.88 9.46
CA GLN A 152 -7.64 12.23 9.32
C GLN A 152 -7.43 13.19 8.14
N VAL A 153 -8.06 12.93 6.99
CA VAL A 153 -8.00 13.80 5.81
C VAL A 153 -8.54 15.20 6.12
N GLY A 154 -9.66 15.31 6.84
CA GLY A 154 -10.21 16.59 7.29
C GLY A 154 -9.23 17.34 8.20
N LYS A 155 -8.62 16.65 9.18
CA LYS A 155 -7.60 17.24 10.06
C LYS A 155 -6.37 17.70 9.29
N ASP A 156 -5.82 16.86 8.43
CA ASP A 156 -4.63 17.18 7.62
C ASP A 156 -4.88 18.39 6.72
N TYR A 157 -6.10 18.51 6.17
CA TYR A 157 -6.51 19.69 5.42
C TYR A 157 -6.52 20.96 6.29
N THR A 158 -7.16 20.93 7.46
CA THR A 158 -7.19 22.10 8.37
C THR A 158 -5.78 22.53 8.80
N VAL A 159 -4.91 21.57 9.13
CA VAL A 159 -3.51 21.84 9.51
C VAL A 159 -2.75 22.46 8.34
N HIS A 160 -2.86 21.90 7.14
CA HIS A 160 -2.20 22.43 5.95
C HIS A 160 -2.66 23.86 5.62
N ILE A 161 -3.96 24.15 5.71
CA ILE A 161 -4.47 25.51 5.49
C ILE A 161 -3.97 26.49 6.56
N ALA A 162 -3.92 26.05 7.83
CA ALA A 162 -3.36 26.87 8.91
C ALA A 162 -1.87 27.15 8.72
N GLU A 163 -1.08 26.18 8.24
CA GLU A 163 0.32 26.35 7.90
C GLU A 163 0.53 27.33 6.73
N GLU A 164 -0.26 27.21 5.66
CA GLU A 164 -0.24 28.13 4.52
C GLU A 164 -0.59 29.56 4.95
N LEU A 165 -1.54 29.71 5.87
CA LEU A 165 -1.88 31.01 6.46
C LEU A 165 -0.74 31.54 7.34
N ASN A 166 -0.13 30.69 8.17
CA ASN A 166 0.99 31.09 9.01
C ASN A 166 2.18 31.57 8.17
N GLN A 167 2.46 30.93 7.03
CA GLN A 167 3.48 31.40 6.08
C GLN A 167 3.14 32.80 5.52
N LEU A 168 1.85 33.10 5.27
CA LEU A 168 1.42 34.43 4.83
C LEU A 168 1.57 35.48 5.96
N VAL A 169 1.22 35.12 7.20
CA VAL A 169 1.30 36.04 8.35
C VAL A 169 2.75 36.32 8.78
N THR A 170 3.62 35.31 8.71
CA THR A 170 5.04 35.40 9.12
C THR A 170 5.98 35.89 8.02
N ASN A 171 5.46 36.28 6.85
CA ASN A 171 6.24 36.67 5.67
C ASN A 171 7.12 35.54 5.11
N GLY A 172 6.77 34.28 5.37
CA GLY A 172 7.47 33.11 4.85
C GLY A 172 7.17 32.81 3.38
N CYS A 173 6.09 33.36 2.83
CA CYS A 173 5.72 33.15 1.42
C CYS A 173 6.39 34.19 0.49
N ILE A 174 7.55 33.83 -0.07
CA ILE A 174 8.36 34.70 -0.95
C ILE A 174 7.54 35.23 -2.13
N ALA A 175 6.77 34.36 -2.80
CA ALA A 175 5.96 34.76 -3.96
C ALA A 175 4.91 35.82 -3.60
N PHE A 176 4.30 35.71 -2.41
CA PHE A 176 3.36 36.71 -1.93
C PHE A 176 4.05 38.04 -1.59
N GLU A 177 5.25 37.99 -1.01
CA GLU A 177 6.05 39.19 -0.76
C GLU A 177 6.43 39.93 -2.03
N GLU A 178 6.78 39.20 -3.09
CA GLU A 178 7.08 39.79 -4.40
C GLU A 178 5.86 40.49 -5.01
N ASP A 179 4.69 39.85 -4.96
CA ASP A 179 3.45 40.44 -5.45
C ASP A 179 3.05 41.67 -4.63
N PHE A 180 3.23 41.62 -3.30
CA PHE A 180 2.96 42.75 -2.43
C PHE A 180 3.94 43.92 -2.65
N ARG A 181 5.22 43.65 -2.90
CA ARG A 181 6.20 44.69 -3.29
C ARG A 181 5.85 45.35 -4.61
N LYS A 182 5.32 44.60 -5.59
CA LYS A 182 4.82 45.19 -6.85
C LYS A 182 3.65 46.15 -6.57
N LEU A 183 2.70 45.78 -5.70
CA LEU A 183 1.63 46.67 -5.27
C LEU A 183 2.19 47.95 -4.63
N GLN A 184 3.15 47.83 -3.71
CA GLN A 184 3.78 48.99 -3.07
C GLN A 184 4.43 49.92 -4.09
N ALA A 185 5.19 49.37 -5.03
CA ALA A 185 5.85 50.15 -6.08
C ALA A 185 4.85 50.84 -7.01
N ARG A 186 3.75 50.16 -7.38
CA ARG A 186 2.68 50.74 -8.21
C ARG A 186 1.99 51.91 -7.50
N MET A 187 1.70 51.78 -6.20
CA MET A 187 1.08 52.85 -5.41
C MET A 187 1.97 54.10 -5.33
N ILE A 188 3.27 53.92 -5.05
CA ILE A 188 4.22 55.04 -4.97
C ILE A 188 4.34 55.72 -6.33
N ARG A 189 4.57 54.94 -7.39
CA ARG A 189 4.67 55.46 -8.75
C ARG A 189 3.41 56.22 -9.18
N ARG A 190 2.23 55.69 -8.84
CA ARG A 190 0.96 56.36 -9.15
C ARG A 190 0.84 57.69 -8.42
N LEU A 191 1.22 57.76 -7.14
CA LEU A 191 1.20 59.01 -6.39
C LEU A 191 2.10 60.05 -7.06
N ASP A 192 3.32 59.69 -7.43
CA ASP A 192 4.26 60.59 -8.12
C ASP A 192 3.68 61.08 -9.46
N GLU A 193 3.15 60.16 -10.28
CA GLU A 193 2.49 60.50 -11.55
C GLU A 193 1.29 61.44 -11.36
N LEU A 194 0.48 61.22 -10.32
CA LEU A 194 -0.68 62.06 -10.02
C LEU A 194 -0.27 63.46 -9.54
N LEU A 195 0.79 63.57 -8.74
CA LEU A 195 1.32 64.87 -8.30
C LEU A 195 1.95 65.65 -9.46
N ASP A 196 2.61 64.97 -10.40
CA ASP A 196 3.22 65.58 -11.58
C ASP A 196 2.19 66.04 -12.63
N THR A 197 1.07 65.33 -12.74
CA THR A 197 -0.02 65.62 -13.69
C THR A 197 -1.14 66.48 -13.11
N PHE A 198 -1.16 66.69 -11.79
CA PHE A 198 -2.16 67.51 -11.11
C PHE A 198 -2.18 68.94 -11.64
N SER A 199 -3.36 69.42 -12.04
CA SER A 199 -3.57 70.79 -12.54
C SER A 199 -4.39 71.60 -11.54
N VAL A 200 -3.84 72.73 -11.09
CA VAL A 200 -4.56 73.66 -10.21
C VAL A 200 -5.74 74.30 -10.92
N ARG A 201 -5.59 74.58 -12.22
CA ARG A 201 -6.68 75.14 -13.04
C ARG A 201 -7.92 74.23 -13.03
N ALA A 202 -7.73 72.93 -13.27
CA ALA A 202 -8.83 71.97 -13.27
C ALA A 202 -9.48 71.83 -11.88
N ALA A 203 -8.69 71.88 -10.80
CA ALA A 203 -9.21 71.85 -9.44
C ALA A 203 -9.96 73.15 -9.07
N TYR A 204 -9.46 74.30 -9.51
CA TYR A 204 -10.11 75.61 -9.35
C TYR A 204 -11.45 75.68 -10.09
N GLU A 205 -11.51 75.20 -11.33
CA GLU A 205 -12.74 75.11 -12.12
C GLU A 205 -13.78 74.23 -11.40
N ARG A 206 -13.39 73.06 -10.87
CA ARG A 206 -14.32 72.23 -10.08
C ARG A 206 -14.80 72.94 -8.81
N ALA A 207 -13.88 73.54 -8.05
CA ALA A 207 -14.20 74.24 -6.81
C ALA A 207 -15.17 75.42 -7.02
N THR A 208 -15.03 76.15 -8.13
CA THR A 208 -15.90 77.26 -8.52
C THR A 208 -17.26 76.77 -9.05
N LEU A 209 -17.30 75.70 -9.85
CA LEU A 209 -18.55 75.09 -10.32
C LEU A 209 -19.43 74.58 -9.17
N SER A 210 -18.81 74.09 -8.09
CA SER A 210 -19.51 73.69 -6.87
C SER A 210 -20.22 74.86 -6.16
N HIS A 211 -19.89 76.11 -6.49
CA HIS A 211 -20.45 77.33 -5.88
C HIS A 211 -20.88 78.37 -6.93
N SER A 212 -21.98 78.07 -7.65
CA SER A 212 -22.51 78.84 -8.79
C SER A 212 -22.73 80.37 -8.61
N ARG A 213 -22.75 80.89 -7.37
CA ARG A 213 -22.92 82.33 -7.09
C ARG A 213 -21.61 83.11 -7.00
N ASN A 214 -20.48 82.42 -6.85
CA ASN A 214 -19.17 83.03 -6.62
C ASN A 214 -18.25 82.73 -7.80
N ALA A 215 -17.51 83.74 -8.26
CA ALA A 215 -16.59 83.60 -9.39
C ALA A 215 -15.16 83.20 -8.97
N THR A 216 -14.92 83.01 -7.66
CA THR A 216 -13.59 82.72 -7.10
C THR A 216 -13.62 81.57 -6.10
N ALA A 217 -12.54 80.81 -6.02
CA ALA A 217 -12.34 79.73 -5.06
C ALA A 217 -11.11 80.00 -4.16
N PRO A 218 -11.21 79.82 -2.84
CA PRO A 218 -10.07 79.94 -1.95
C PRO A 218 -9.09 78.76 -2.11
N LEU A 219 -7.82 78.95 -1.72
CA LEU A 219 -6.79 77.91 -1.76
C LEU A 219 -7.24 76.60 -1.10
N ILE A 220 -7.94 76.68 0.04
CA ILE A 220 -8.45 75.50 0.75
C ILE A 220 -9.44 74.71 -0.12
N ALA A 221 -10.31 75.38 -0.89
CA ALA A 221 -11.25 74.68 -1.76
C ALA A 221 -10.53 73.93 -2.90
N ILE A 222 -9.47 74.52 -3.45
CA ILE A 222 -8.61 73.86 -4.45
C ILE A 222 -7.91 72.65 -3.83
N LEU A 223 -7.37 72.80 -2.62
CA LEU A 223 -6.74 71.70 -1.91
C LEU A 223 -7.74 70.57 -1.67
N VAL A 224 -8.95 70.87 -1.18
CA VAL A 224 -10.00 69.86 -0.97
C VAL A 224 -10.29 69.06 -2.26
N GLU A 225 -10.49 69.72 -3.39
CA GLU A 225 -10.69 69.05 -4.69
C GLU A 225 -9.48 68.18 -5.09
N ALA A 226 -8.27 68.65 -4.79
CA ALA A 226 -7.05 67.89 -5.02
C ALA A 226 -6.94 66.65 -4.12
N LEU A 227 -7.28 66.76 -2.83
CA LEU A 227 -7.28 65.64 -1.88
C LEU A 227 -8.23 64.54 -2.35
N TYR A 228 -9.45 64.90 -2.77
CA TYR A 228 -10.42 63.95 -3.34
C TYR A 228 -9.91 63.32 -4.64
N TYR A 229 -9.36 64.12 -5.55
CA TYR A 229 -8.81 63.62 -6.82
C TYR A 229 -7.70 62.58 -6.59
N LEU A 230 -6.73 62.89 -5.72
CA LEU A 230 -5.64 61.99 -5.40
C LEU A 230 -6.13 60.70 -4.72
N ALA A 231 -7.00 60.82 -3.71
CA ALA A 231 -7.53 59.67 -2.98
C ALA A 231 -8.30 58.70 -3.90
N ASN A 232 -9.17 59.22 -4.77
CA ASN A 232 -9.96 58.40 -5.69
C ASN A 232 -9.08 57.69 -6.72
N GLN A 233 -8.09 58.38 -7.29
CA GLN A 233 -7.17 57.79 -8.26
C GLN A 233 -6.23 56.74 -7.63
N LEU A 234 -5.89 56.90 -6.35
CA LEU A 234 -5.14 55.90 -5.59
C LEU A 234 -6.02 54.71 -5.19
N GLU A 235 -7.31 54.92 -4.93
CA GLU A 235 -8.28 53.84 -4.69
C GLU A 235 -8.31 52.87 -5.87
N ASP A 236 -8.46 53.37 -7.09
CA ASP A 236 -8.54 52.55 -8.30
C ASP A 236 -7.34 51.58 -8.42
N ILE A 237 -6.12 52.11 -8.23
CA ILE A 237 -4.89 51.31 -8.29
C ILE A 237 -4.74 50.35 -7.11
N LEU A 238 -5.14 50.77 -5.90
CA LEU A 238 -5.08 49.90 -4.72
C LEU A 238 -6.06 48.73 -4.86
N VAL A 239 -7.26 48.99 -5.37
CA VAL A 239 -8.30 47.99 -5.66
C VAL A 239 -7.79 46.98 -6.69
N GLU A 240 -7.31 47.45 -7.84
CA GLU A 240 -6.79 46.58 -8.91
C GLU A 240 -5.62 45.71 -8.42
N SER A 241 -4.62 46.35 -7.81
CA SER A 241 -3.42 45.65 -7.34
C SER A 241 -3.74 44.66 -6.21
N CYS A 242 -4.71 44.97 -5.35
CA CYS A 242 -5.14 44.07 -4.29
C CYS A 242 -5.84 42.82 -4.84
N GLN A 243 -6.68 43.00 -5.86
CA GLN A 243 -7.33 41.88 -6.54
C GLN A 243 -6.32 40.94 -7.21
N GLU A 244 -5.28 41.49 -7.85
CA GLU A 244 -4.18 40.71 -8.45
C GLU A 244 -3.40 39.90 -7.40
N VAL A 245 -2.99 40.54 -6.31
CA VAL A 245 -2.25 39.88 -5.20
C VAL A 245 -3.09 38.75 -4.60
N THR A 246 -4.38 39.00 -4.39
CA THR A 246 -5.31 38.00 -3.83
C THR A 246 -5.53 36.83 -4.78
N ALA A 247 -5.77 37.10 -6.08
CA ALA A 247 -5.93 36.05 -7.09
C ALA A 247 -4.69 35.16 -7.17
N SER A 248 -3.51 35.78 -7.20
CA SER A 248 -2.24 35.07 -7.28
C SER A 248 -2.00 34.20 -6.03
N TYR A 249 -2.39 34.68 -4.84
CA TYR A 249 -2.34 33.89 -3.62
C TYR A 249 -3.26 32.66 -3.66
N PHE A 250 -4.54 32.84 -3.98
CA PHE A 250 -5.50 31.73 -4.03
C PHE A 250 -5.17 30.71 -5.12
N GLN A 251 -4.67 31.14 -6.26
CA GLN A 251 -4.20 30.23 -7.30
C GLN A 251 -3.07 29.32 -6.79
N ARG A 252 -2.06 29.90 -6.13
CA ARG A 252 -0.96 29.13 -5.52
C ARG A 252 -1.46 28.21 -4.40
N LEU A 253 -2.40 28.68 -3.58
CA LEU A 253 -2.99 27.88 -2.51
C LEU A 253 -3.68 26.63 -3.08
N ILE A 254 -4.51 26.79 -4.11
CA ILE A 254 -5.19 25.67 -4.80
C ILE A 254 -4.16 24.69 -5.37
N GLU A 255 -3.10 25.18 -6.00
CA GLU A 255 -2.04 24.32 -6.54
C GLU A 255 -1.29 23.54 -5.45
N ARG A 256 -1.05 24.14 -4.28
CA ARG A 256 -0.42 23.45 -3.14
C ARG A 256 -1.35 22.41 -2.53
N VAL A 257 -2.63 22.73 -2.36
CA VAL A 257 -3.66 21.79 -1.92
C VAL A 257 -3.73 20.57 -2.84
N ARG A 258 -3.75 20.76 -4.17
CA ARG A 258 -3.75 19.66 -5.15
C ARG A 258 -2.54 18.73 -5.04
N LYS A 259 -1.38 19.26 -4.65
CA LYS A 259 -0.13 18.50 -4.53
C LYS A 259 0.00 17.74 -3.20
N SER A 260 -0.85 18.06 -2.22
CA SER A 260 -0.81 17.44 -0.90
C SER A 260 -1.20 15.97 -0.91
N GLU A 261 -0.75 15.23 0.11
CA GLU A 261 -1.05 13.81 0.24
C GLU A 261 -2.52 13.57 0.61
N TYR A 262 -3.09 14.38 1.51
CA TYR A 262 -4.49 14.25 1.92
C TYR A 262 -5.44 14.43 0.74
N TYR A 263 -5.11 15.30 -0.22
CA TYR A 263 -5.94 15.52 -1.42
C TYR A 263 -5.96 14.28 -2.33
N ARG A 264 -4.81 13.60 -2.46
CA ARG A 264 -4.76 12.31 -3.19
C ARG A 264 -5.50 11.20 -2.45
N GLN A 265 -5.41 11.18 -1.12
CA GLN A 265 -6.15 10.23 -0.29
C GLN A 265 -7.66 10.46 -0.41
N LEU A 266 -8.11 11.72 -0.40
CA LEU A 266 -9.50 12.09 -0.61
C LEU A 266 -10.04 11.57 -1.95
N TYR A 267 -9.29 11.76 -3.05
CA TYR A 267 -9.67 11.20 -4.36
C TYR A 267 -9.76 9.67 -4.37
N ARG A 268 -8.91 8.98 -3.61
CA ARG A 268 -8.99 7.51 -3.49
C ARG A 268 -10.23 7.06 -2.72
N LEU A 269 -10.66 7.84 -1.72
CA LEU A 269 -11.78 7.51 -0.84
C LEU A 269 -13.15 7.88 -1.44
N LEU A 270 -13.23 9.01 -2.14
CA LEU A 270 -14.48 9.60 -2.64
C LEU A 270 -14.58 9.65 -4.17
N GLY A 271 -13.48 9.46 -4.90
CA GLY A 271 -13.44 9.65 -6.35
C GLY A 271 -13.52 11.12 -6.80
N ASN A 272 -13.58 12.07 -5.87
CA ASN A 272 -13.68 13.51 -6.12
C ASN A 272 -12.91 14.32 -5.05
N ASP A 273 -12.90 15.64 -5.18
CA ASP A 273 -12.20 16.57 -4.28
C ASP A 273 -13.06 17.07 -3.10
N SER A 274 -14.22 16.47 -2.86
CA SER A 274 -15.19 16.89 -1.84
C SER A 274 -15.67 18.35 -1.98
N GLY A 275 -15.40 19.02 -3.11
CA GLY A 275 -15.73 20.43 -3.34
C GLY A 275 -14.71 21.44 -2.81
N ILE A 276 -13.54 21.00 -2.32
CA ILE A 276 -12.48 21.87 -1.77
C ILE A 276 -12.12 23.00 -2.75
N GLU A 277 -11.96 22.70 -4.05
CA GLU A 277 -11.58 23.73 -5.01
C GLU A 277 -12.68 24.77 -5.25
N ASN A 278 -13.94 24.33 -5.21
CA ASN A 278 -15.07 25.21 -5.40
C ASN A 278 -15.21 26.16 -4.20
N GLU A 279 -15.06 25.63 -2.99
CA GLU A 279 -15.07 26.44 -1.76
C GLU A 279 -13.92 27.46 -1.77
N LEU A 280 -12.69 27.06 -2.13
CA LEU A 280 -11.57 27.99 -2.24
C LEU A 280 -11.81 29.10 -3.28
N LYS A 281 -12.48 28.82 -4.40
CA LYS A 281 -12.86 29.84 -5.40
C LYS A 281 -13.97 30.77 -4.90
N VAL A 282 -14.91 30.26 -4.10
CA VAL A 282 -15.95 31.09 -3.46
C VAL A 282 -15.30 32.01 -2.42
N LEU A 283 -14.39 31.47 -1.60
CA LEU A 283 -13.59 32.24 -0.65
C LEU A 283 -12.75 33.32 -1.33
N GLU A 284 -12.10 33.01 -2.45
CA GLU A 284 -11.33 33.98 -3.23
C GLU A 284 -12.20 35.21 -3.58
N LYS A 285 -13.44 34.99 -4.02
CA LYS A 285 -14.37 36.08 -4.34
C LYS A 285 -14.78 36.87 -3.10
N GLN A 286 -15.06 36.20 -1.99
CA GLN A 286 -15.44 36.86 -0.74
C GLN A 286 -14.29 37.72 -0.19
N VAL A 287 -13.08 37.17 -0.17
CA VAL A 287 -11.87 37.90 0.26
C VAL A 287 -11.58 39.08 -0.66
N LYS A 288 -11.67 38.90 -2.00
CA LYS A 288 -11.54 40.02 -2.94
C LYS A 288 -12.54 41.13 -2.62
N GLN A 289 -13.82 40.81 -2.41
CA GLN A 289 -14.82 41.83 -2.12
C GLN A 289 -14.55 42.55 -0.78
N ALA A 290 -14.16 41.80 0.25
CA ALA A 290 -13.82 42.38 1.56
C ALA A 290 -12.60 43.32 1.46
N LEU A 291 -11.57 42.92 0.71
CA LEU A 291 -10.37 43.74 0.51
C LEU A 291 -10.62 44.96 -0.38
N VAL A 292 -11.48 44.85 -1.40
CA VAL A 292 -11.93 46.01 -2.18
C VAL A 292 -12.56 47.04 -1.24
N ASN A 293 -13.50 46.62 -0.40
CA ASN A 293 -14.16 47.52 0.55
C ASN A 293 -13.14 48.13 1.54
N ALA A 294 -12.16 47.35 2.01
CA ALA A 294 -11.11 47.85 2.88
C ALA A 294 -10.19 48.86 2.18
N ALA A 295 -9.85 48.64 0.90
CA ALA A 295 -9.08 49.58 0.09
C ALA A 295 -9.82 50.93 -0.04
N ARG A 296 -11.13 50.90 -0.32
CA ARG A 296 -11.97 52.11 -0.35
C ARG A 296 -11.91 52.88 0.96
N VAL A 297 -12.09 52.18 2.08
CA VAL A 297 -12.07 52.80 3.41
C VAL A 297 -10.71 53.40 3.74
N GLU A 298 -9.60 52.73 3.38
CA GLU A 298 -8.26 53.28 3.60
C GLU A 298 -7.99 54.51 2.72
N CYS A 299 -8.42 54.52 1.45
CA CYS A 299 -8.26 55.66 0.56
C CYS A 299 -9.18 56.84 0.94
N ASP A 300 -10.43 56.58 1.36
CA ASP A 300 -11.34 57.61 1.89
C ASP A 300 -10.74 58.32 3.13
N ARG A 301 -10.05 57.57 4.00
CA ARG A 301 -9.31 58.15 5.13
C ARG A 301 -8.19 59.09 4.69
N MET A 302 -7.60 58.90 3.51
CA MET A 302 -6.51 59.76 3.02
C MET A 302 -6.99 61.16 2.65
N VAL A 303 -8.28 61.34 2.37
CA VAL A 303 -8.87 62.66 2.04
C VAL A 303 -8.71 63.65 3.20
N ARG A 304 -8.75 63.18 4.45
CA ARG A 304 -8.62 64.04 5.63
C ARG A 304 -7.17 64.47 5.83
N GLU A 305 -6.90 65.77 5.95
CA GLU A 305 -5.54 66.28 6.18
C GLU A 305 -4.90 65.63 7.42
N SER A 306 -3.59 65.38 7.34
CA SER A 306 -2.83 64.90 8.49
C SER A 306 -2.78 65.98 9.59
N PRO A 307 -2.87 65.63 10.89
CA PRO A 307 -2.69 66.62 11.97
C PRO A 307 -1.38 67.41 11.84
N ARG A 308 -0.32 66.74 11.36
CA ARG A 308 0.99 67.35 11.08
C ARG A 308 0.97 68.44 10.02
N PHE A 309 -0.08 68.52 9.21
CA PHE A 309 -0.23 69.54 8.19
C PHE A 309 -0.36 70.94 8.81
N TYR A 310 -0.97 71.04 10.00
CA TYR A 310 -1.22 72.30 10.70
C TYR A 310 -0.39 72.50 11.98
N ASP A 311 0.41 71.52 12.39
CA ASP A 311 1.26 71.61 13.58
C ASP A 311 2.28 72.76 13.46
N GLU A 312 2.32 73.63 14.47
CA GLU A 312 3.28 74.73 14.53
C GLU A 312 4.73 74.22 14.53
N GLY A 313 5.61 74.94 13.84
CA GLY A 313 7.02 74.56 13.69
C GLY A 313 7.29 73.48 12.63
N THR A 314 6.27 73.03 11.88
CA THR A 314 6.46 72.13 10.73
C THR A 314 6.71 72.89 9.42
N PHE A 315 7.40 72.23 8.48
CA PHE A 315 7.57 72.79 7.14
C PHE A 315 6.23 72.90 6.38
N SER A 316 5.28 71.99 6.64
CA SER A 316 3.95 71.98 6.01
C SER A 316 3.15 73.25 6.31
N ILE A 317 3.08 73.68 7.58
CA ILE A 317 2.36 74.91 7.93
C ILE A 317 3.08 76.18 7.42
N TYR A 318 4.41 76.18 7.41
CA TYR A 318 5.19 77.27 6.82
C TYR A 318 4.89 77.41 5.33
N GLN A 319 4.98 76.31 4.58
CA GLN A 319 4.69 76.27 3.15
C GLN A 319 3.25 76.72 2.88
N PHE A 320 2.28 76.25 3.68
CA PHE A 320 0.87 76.62 3.52
C PHE A 320 0.66 78.13 3.67
N ARG A 321 1.26 78.74 4.69
CA ARG A 321 1.21 80.19 4.91
C ARG A 321 1.82 80.97 3.74
N GLN A 322 2.95 80.52 3.19
CA GLN A 322 3.57 81.16 2.02
C GLN A 322 2.70 81.04 0.77
N THR A 323 2.15 79.85 0.51
CA THR A 323 1.23 79.64 -0.62
C THR A 323 -0.04 80.47 -0.48
N LEU A 324 -0.59 80.61 0.73
CA LEU A 324 -1.74 81.46 1.00
C LEU A 324 -1.43 82.95 0.75
N LEU A 325 -0.26 83.43 1.18
CA LEU A 325 0.19 84.81 0.94
C LEU A 325 0.38 85.09 -0.55
N GLN A 326 0.88 84.12 -1.33
CA GLN A 326 1.04 84.25 -2.77
C GLN A 326 -0.32 84.27 -3.49
N THR A 327 -1.21 83.35 -3.13
CA THR A 327 -2.50 83.16 -3.81
C THR A 327 -3.55 84.21 -3.46
N SER A 328 -3.43 84.87 -2.29
CA SER A 328 -4.37 85.91 -1.84
C SER A 328 -4.16 87.29 -2.47
N GLN A 329 -3.07 87.49 -3.23
CA GLN A 329 -2.75 88.78 -3.87
C GLN A 329 -3.56 89.04 -5.15
N GLY A 330 -4.20 88.03 -5.72
CA GLY A 330 -5.03 88.13 -6.93
C GLY A 330 -6.38 87.42 -6.77
N TYR A 331 -7.40 87.92 -7.46
CA TYR A 331 -8.74 87.31 -7.48
C TYR A 331 -8.95 86.32 -8.65
N ASP A 332 -7.99 86.26 -9.57
CA ASP A 332 -8.08 85.50 -10.82
C ASP A 332 -7.43 84.11 -10.68
N CYS A 333 -7.80 83.17 -11.55
CA CYS A 333 -7.24 81.81 -11.55
C CYS A 333 -5.71 81.80 -11.80
N GLU A 334 -5.13 82.84 -12.39
CA GLU A 334 -3.71 82.89 -12.75
C GLU A 334 -2.79 82.89 -11.52
N SER A 335 -3.13 83.62 -10.45
CA SER A 335 -2.34 83.62 -9.21
C SER A 335 -2.30 82.24 -8.54
N MET A 336 -3.38 81.46 -8.70
CA MET A 336 -3.46 80.08 -8.21
C MET A 336 -2.59 79.14 -9.05
N VAL A 337 -2.59 79.31 -10.38
CA VAL A 337 -1.78 78.51 -11.30
C VAL A 337 -0.28 78.80 -11.12
N GLU A 338 0.11 80.05 -10.87
CA GLU A 338 1.51 80.40 -10.55
C GLU A 338 2.00 79.73 -9.25
N ALA A 339 1.09 79.51 -8.29
CA ALA A 339 1.37 78.81 -7.05
C ALA A 339 1.29 77.27 -7.17
N GLU A 340 1.04 76.72 -8.35
CA GLU A 340 0.89 75.27 -8.58
C GLU A 340 2.07 74.42 -8.06
N PRO A 341 3.35 74.78 -8.25
CA PRO A 341 4.46 74.02 -7.67
C PRO A 341 4.39 73.96 -6.13
N ALA A 342 3.98 75.06 -5.50
CA ALA A 342 3.84 75.15 -4.05
C ALA A 342 2.64 74.32 -3.54
N ILE A 343 1.53 74.31 -4.29
CA ILE A 343 0.35 73.48 -4.01
C ILE A 343 0.69 71.99 -4.14
N ARG A 344 1.38 71.59 -5.22
CA ARG A 344 1.86 70.20 -5.38
C ARG A 344 2.76 69.77 -4.22
N GLN A 345 3.65 70.66 -3.77
CA GLN A 345 4.50 70.38 -2.61
C GLN A 345 3.68 70.17 -1.32
N LEU A 346 2.61 70.95 -1.09
CA LEU A 346 1.71 70.74 0.04
C LEU A 346 1.01 69.38 -0.01
N LEU A 347 0.48 69.02 -1.19
CA LEU A 347 -0.17 67.72 -1.41
C LEU A 347 0.83 66.57 -1.18
N LYS A 348 2.06 66.72 -1.66
CA LYS A 348 3.14 65.75 -1.47
C LYS A 348 3.45 65.51 0.01
N LEU A 349 3.64 66.59 0.78
CA LEU A 349 3.94 66.52 2.22
C LEU A 349 2.84 65.81 3.03
N ASP A 350 1.60 65.86 2.57
CA ASP A 350 0.46 65.22 3.22
C ASP A 350 0.23 63.78 2.75
N PHE A 351 0.28 63.51 1.43
CA PHE A 351 -0.02 62.19 0.86
C PHE A 351 1.10 61.17 0.99
N GLU A 352 2.38 61.55 0.82
CA GLU A 352 3.50 60.61 0.93
C GLU A 352 3.50 59.82 2.26
N PRO A 353 3.38 60.45 3.44
CA PRO A 353 3.38 59.70 4.70
C PRO A 353 2.13 58.82 4.84
N LYS A 354 0.97 59.24 4.33
CA LYS A 354 -0.29 58.47 4.38
C LYS A 354 -0.22 57.21 3.50
N VAL A 355 0.23 57.38 2.25
CA VAL A 355 0.41 56.26 1.31
C VAL A 355 1.47 55.30 1.85
N SER A 356 2.60 55.81 2.33
CA SER A 356 3.66 55.00 2.93
C SER A 356 3.17 54.19 4.14
N ALA A 357 2.42 54.80 5.06
CA ALA A 357 1.84 54.10 6.20
C ALA A 357 0.84 53.00 5.77
N THR A 358 0.03 53.30 4.76
CA THR A 358 -0.98 52.37 4.22
C THR A 358 -0.31 51.15 3.60
N ILE A 359 0.62 51.35 2.67
CA ILE A 359 1.22 50.26 1.90
C ILE A 359 2.28 49.47 2.69
N ARG A 360 2.94 50.08 3.69
CA ARG A 360 3.98 49.40 4.49
C ARG A 360 3.44 48.69 5.72
N LYS A 361 2.36 49.19 6.32
CA LYS A 361 1.88 48.71 7.62
C LYS A 361 0.41 48.30 7.59
N ASN A 362 -0.49 49.23 7.29
CA ASN A 362 -1.93 49.02 7.52
C ASN A 362 -2.50 47.98 6.58
N PHE A 363 -2.26 48.14 5.28
CA PHE A 363 -2.91 47.31 4.25
C PHE A 363 -2.42 45.86 4.29
N ARG A 364 -1.15 45.64 4.65
CA ARG A 364 -0.64 44.29 4.87
C ARG A 364 -1.38 43.56 5.99
N GLN A 365 -1.59 44.24 7.12
CA GLN A 365 -2.34 43.68 8.24
C GLN A 365 -3.81 43.43 7.88
N ILE A 366 -4.41 44.33 7.11
CA ILE A 366 -5.78 44.17 6.59
C ILE A 366 -5.88 42.91 5.72
N ILE A 367 -4.94 42.68 4.79
CA ILE A 367 -4.94 41.46 3.97
C ILE A 367 -4.80 40.22 4.84
N ASN A 368 -3.79 40.18 5.72
CA ASN A 368 -3.54 39.04 6.61
C ASN A 368 -4.77 38.71 7.46
N ASN A 369 -5.41 39.72 8.06
CA ASN A 369 -6.58 39.53 8.91
C ASN A 369 -7.81 39.11 8.12
N THR A 370 -8.02 39.66 6.93
CA THR A 370 -9.15 39.30 6.07
C THR A 370 -9.02 37.85 5.61
N VAL A 371 -7.85 37.45 5.10
CA VAL A 371 -7.59 36.07 4.71
C VAL A 371 -7.77 35.14 5.91
N LYS A 372 -7.20 35.46 7.08
CA LYS A 372 -7.36 34.66 8.31
C LYS A 372 -8.81 34.46 8.72
N THR A 373 -9.60 35.54 8.70
CA THR A 373 -11.00 35.54 9.17
C THR A 373 -11.91 34.73 8.26
N HIS A 374 -11.62 34.67 6.97
CA HIS A 374 -12.41 33.89 6.01
C HIS A 374 -11.89 32.45 5.84
N LEU A 375 -10.58 32.25 5.80
CA LEU A 375 -9.96 30.98 5.42
C LEU A 375 -10.02 29.93 6.54
N LEU A 376 -9.77 30.29 7.81
CA LEU A 376 -9.79 29.31 8.91
C LEU A 376 -11.20 28.73 9.16
N PRO A 377 -12.26 29.54 9.30
CA PRO A 377 -13.59 28.98 9.56
C PRO A 377 -14.13 28.15 8.39
N SER A 378 -13.79 28.52 7.15
CA SER A 378 -14.16 27.73 5.98
C SER A 378 -13.36 26.44 5.88
N ALA A 379 -12.10 26.41 6.34
CA ALA A 379 -11.33 25.17 6.42
C ALA A 379 -11.96 24.17 7.41
N ASP A 380 -12.39 24.66 8.58
CA ASP A 380 -13.09 23.84 9.57
C ASP A 380 -14.42 23.32 9.01
N LYS A 381 -15.21 24.19 8.37
CA LYS A 381 -16.47 23.82 7.73
C LYS A 381 -16.28 22.77 6.63
N GLN A 382 -15.27 22.94 5.79
CA GLN A 382 -14.96 22.00 4.71
C GLN A 382 -14.48 20.64 5.28
N ALA A 383 -13.75 20.62 6.40
CA ALA A 383 -13.41 19.37 7.08
C ALA A 383 -14.64 18.62 7.59
N ASP A 384 -15.63 19.34 8.12
CA ASP A 384 -16.92 18.75 8.50
C ASP A 384 -17.71 18.26 7.27
N GLU A 385 -17.68 18.99 6.15
CA GLU A 385 -18.32 18.55 4.90
C GLU A 385 -17.66 17.29 4.32
N ILE A 386 -16.33 17.16 4.40
CA ILE A 386 -15.61 15.94 4.04
C ILE A 386 -16.10 14.75 4.89
N LEU A 387 -16.30 14.96 6.19
CA LEU A 387 -16.84 13.94 7.10
C LEU A 387 -18.30 13.57 6.76
N GLN A 388 -19.13 14.54 6.40
CA GLN A 388 -20.53 14.32 6.02
C GLN A 388 -20.66 13.49 4.73
N GLN A 389 -19.64 13.47 3.88
CA GLN A 389 -19.59 12.61 2.69
C GLN A 389 -19.31 11.14 3.00
N TYR A 390 -19.28 10.73 4.27
CA TYR A 390 -19.13 9.32 4.68
C TYR A 390 -20.04 8.37 3.91
N ASN A 391 -21.32 8.71 3.71
CA ASN A 391 -22.26 7.84 2.99
C ASN A 391 -21.86 7.66 1.51
N HIS A 392 -21.31 8.69 0.89
CA HIS A 392 -20.82 8.62 -0.49
C HIS A 392 -19.53 7.81 -0.59
N ALA A 393 -18.57 8.07 0.30
CA ALA A 393 -17.34 7.29 0.41
C ALA A 393 -17.64 5.81 0.69
N ARG A 394 -18.63 5.54 1.55
CA ARG A 394 -19.12 4.20 1.85
C ARG A 394 -19.65 3.50 0.61
N ALA A 395 -20.52 4.14 -0.16
CA ALA A 395 -21.05 3.55 -1.39
C ALA A 395 -19.95 3.25 -2.42
N TYR A 396 -18.97 4.16 -2.55
CA TYR A 396 -17.82 3.99 -3.44
C TYR A 396 -16.90 2.85 -2.98
N LEU A 397 -16.63 2.78 -1.67
CA LEU A 397 -15.83 1.72 -1.06
C LEU A 397 -16.54 0.37 -1.14
N GLU A 398 -17.85 0.30 -0.90
CA GLU A 398 -18.65 -0.92 -1.03
C GLU A 398 -18.58 -1.49 -2.45
N GLN A 399 -18.68 -0.65 -3.48
CA GLN A 399 -18.54 -1.09 -4.88
C GLN A 399 -17.14 -1.63 -5.20
N THR A 400 -16.11 -1.08 -4.55
CA THR A 400 -14.72 -1.50 -4.75
C THR A 400 -14.40 -2.79 -3.97
N LEU A 401 -14.88 -2.87 -2.72
CA LEU A 401 -14.75 -4.03 -1.84
C LEU A 401 -15.53 -5.23 -2.35
N GLU A 402 -16.69 -5.04 -2.99
CA GLU A 402 -17.43 -6.15 -3.61
C GLU A 402 -16.60 -6.82 -4.70
N LYS A 403 -15.97 -6.04 -5.58
CA LYS A 403 -15.08 -6.58 -6.62
C LYS A 403 -13.84 -7.27 -6.03
N GLU A 404 -13.20 -6.66 -5.02
CA GLU A 404 -12.05 -7.28 -4.36
C GLU A 404 -12.41 -8.55 -3.58
N ALA A 405 -13.58 -8.56 -2.94
CA ALA A 405 -14.09 -9.72 -2.22
C ALA A 405 -14.44 -10.86 -3.19
N GLU A 406 -15.10 -10.56 -4.32
CA GLU A 406 -15.36 -11.52 -5.39
C GLU A 406 -14.05 -12.13 -5.93
N GLU A 407 -13.02 -11.31 -6.18
CA GLU A 407 -11.72 -11.82 -6.61
C GLU A 407 -11.02 -12.68 -5.57
N LYS A 408 -11.06 -12.30 -4.28
CA LYS A 408 -10.48 -13.08 -3.18
C LYS A 408 -11.19 -14.41 -3.01
N ILE A 409 -12.53 -14.42 -3.03
CA ILE A 409 -13.33 -15.66 -2.95
C ILE A 409 -12.97 -16.58 -4.11
N ARG A 410 -12.93 -16.05 -5.34
CA ARG A 410 -12.59 -16.84 -6.54
C ARG A 410 -11.18 -17.41 -6.49
N ARG A 411 -10.20 -16.67 -5.94
CA ARG A 411 -8.84 -17.19 -5.71
C ARG A 411 -8.82 -18.29 -4.65
N ASN A 412 -9.54 -18.09 -3.54
CA ASN A 412 -9.64 -19.09 -2.48
C ASN A 412 -10.30 -20.38 -2.97
N GLU A 413 -11.40 -20.29 -3.71
CA GLU A 413 -12.06 -21.45 -4.34
C GLU A 413 -11.10 -22.21 -5.26
N ARG A 414 -10.32 -21.49 -6.08
CA ARG A 414 -9.32 -22.11 -6.95
C ARG A 414 -8.22 -22.81 -6.16
N SER A 415 -7.67 -22.15 -5.14
CA SER A 415 -6.64 -22.75 -4.27
C SER A 415 -7.17 -23.94 -3.49
N GLN A 416 -8.42 -23.90 -3.04
CA GLN A 416 -9.06 -25.02 -2.35
C GLN A 416 -9.22 -26.22 -3.29
N SER A 417 -9.67 -25.99 -4.54
CA SER A 417 -9.73 -27.04 -5.57
C SER A 417 -8.37 -27.65 -5.85
N GLU A 418 -7.33 -26.82 -6.02
CA GLU A 418 -5.96 -27.30 -6.29
C GLU A 418 -5.39 -28.14 -5.13
N ILE A 419 -5.70 -27.78 -3.88
CA ILE A 419 -5.29 -28.56 -2.71
C ILE A 419 -6.06 -29.86 -2.62
N GLN A 420 -7.36 -29.84 -2.90
CA GLN A 420 -8.18 -31.05 -2.87
C GLN A 420 -7.73 -32.06 -3.93
N ASP A 421 -7.37 -31.60 -5.13
CA ASP A 421 -6.76 -32.43 -6.17
C ASP A 421 -5.43 -33.04 -5.71
N ARG A 422 -4.55 -32.24 -5.09
CA ARG A 422 -3.26 -32.74 -4.56
C ARG A 422 -3.44 -33.74 -3.41
N VAL A 423 -4.38 -33.50 -2.51
CA VAL A 423 -4.75 -34.44 -1.43
C VAL A 423 -5.30 -35.74 -2.00
N SER A 424 -6.12 -35.67 -3.05
CA SER A 424 -6.65 -36.88 -3.72
C SER A 424 -5.54 -37.72 -4.34
N ALA A 425 -4.60 -37.09 -5.04
CA ALA A 425 -3.45 -37.76 -5.66
C ALA A 425 -2.52 -38.39 -4.61
N TYR A 426 -2.27 -37.67 -3.50
CA TYR A 426 -1.54 -38.19 -2.35
C TYR A 426 -2.23 -39.43 -1.76
N ASN A 427 -3.53 -39.34 -1.46
CA ASN A 427 -4.29 -40.44 -0.89
C ASN A 427 -4.33 -41.66 -1.82
N GLN A 428 -4.43 -41.46 -3.13
CA GLN A 428 -4.38 -42.53 -4.12
C GLN A 428 -3.02 -43.24 -4.11
N ALA A 429 -1.91 -42.49 -4.05
CA ALA A 429 -0.57 -43.04 -3.96
C ALA A 429 -0.35 -43.82 -2.65
N ILE A 430 -0.79 -43.27 -1.52
CA ILE A 430 -0.71 -43.93 -0.20
C ILE A 430 -1.56 -45.20 -0.17
N ALA A 431 -2.76 -45.19 -0.74
CA ALA A 431 -3.61 -46.37 -0.83
C ALA A 431 -2.94 -47.50 -1.63
N GLY A 432 -2.28 -47.18 -2.74
CA GLY A 432 -1.52 -48.15 -3.54
C GLY A 432 -0.34 -48.75 -2.77
N ILE A 433 0.43 -47.91 -2.06
CA ILE A 433 1.57 -48.38 -1.25
C ILE A 433 1.09 -49.24 -0.07
N ASN A 434 0.05 -48.79 0.64
CA ASN A 434 -0.52 -49.52 1.76
C ASN A 434 -1.12 -50.87 1.34
N ALA A 435 -1.75 -50.96 0.17
CA ALA A 435 -2.22 -52.24 -0.37
C ALA A 435 -1.07 -53.24 -0.59
N CYS A 436 0.08 -52.77 -1.09
CA CYS A 436 1.28 -53.59 -1.23
C CYS A 436 1.84 -54.05 0.13
N LEU A 437 1.89 -53.15 1.13
CA LEU A 437 2.35 -53.47 2.47
C LEU A 437 1.42 -54.48 3.17
N GLN A 438 0.10 -54.34 3.00
CA GLN A 438 -0.90 -55.29 3.53
C GLN A 438 -0.78 -56.67 2.88
N ALA A 439 -0.57 -56.74 1.57
CA ALA A 439 -0.34 -58.01 0.87
C ALA A 439 0.90 -58.76 1.40
N MET A 440 1.88 -58.03 1.94
CA MET A 440 3.09 -58.55 2.59
C MET A 440 2.94 -58.73 4.11
N ARG A 441 1.73 -58.56 4.67
CA ARG A 441 1.41 -58.66 6.11
C ARG A 441 2.14 -57.64 7.00
N LEU A 442 2.57 -56.51 6.45
CA LEU A 442 3.27 -55.43 7.16
C LEU A 442 2.27 -54.37 7.65
N TYR A 443 1.35 -54.77 8.54
CA TYR A 443 0.29 -53.89 9.03
C TYR A 443 0.79 -52.76 9.94
N ASP A 444 1.93 -52.95 10.60
CA ASP A 444 2.51 -51.96 11.51
C ASP A 444 3.24 -50.82 10.79
N HIS A 445 3.51 -50.97 9.48
CA HIS A 445 4.25 -50.00 8.66
C HIS A 445 3.34 -49.22 7.69
N LEU A 446 2.02 -49.18 7.93
CA LEU A 446 1.10 -48.47 7.06
C LEU A 446 1.35 -46.95 7.09
N LEU A 447 1.39 -46.35 5.89
CA LEU A 447 1.59 -44.92 5.72
C LEU A 447 0.29 -44.15 5.99
N PRO A 448 0.38 -42.93 6.54
CA PRO A 448 -0.79 -42.15 6.93
C PRO A 448 -1.55 -41.60 5.72
N ALA A 449 -2.83 -41.92 5.57
CA ALA A 449 -3.73 -41.22 4.65
C ALA A 449 -4.33 -39.95 5.27
N ILE A 450 -4.73 -39.00 4.44
CA ILE A 450 -5.49 -37.81 4.84
C ILE A 450 -6.98 -38.17 4.76
N GLY A 451 -7.65 -38.35 5.89
CA GLY A 451 -9.07 -38.69 5.95
C GLY A 451 -9.94 -37.57 6.53
N ASP A 452 -11.22 -37.56 6.13
CA ASP A 452 -12.25 -36.60 6.56
C ASP A 452 -12.66 -36.72 8.04
N ALA A 453 -12.08 -37.65 8.82
CA ALA A 453 -12.49 -37.94 10.19
C ALA A 453 -11.64 -37.27 11.29
N ASN A 454 -10.66 -36.42 10.95
CA ASN A 454 -9.92 -35.61 11.93
C ASN A 454 -10.48 -34.19 12.08
N PHE A 455 -11.64 -33.92 11.50
CA PHE A 455 -12.35 -32.65 11.66
C PHE A 455 -13.14 -32.70 12.97
N ILE A 456 -12.57 -32.14 14.04
CA ILE A 456 -13.39 -31.61 15.12
C ILE A 456 -13.79 -30.19 14.67
N PRO A 457 -15.03 -29.95 14.24
CA PRO A 457 -15.50 -28.58 14.15
C PRO A 457 -15.52 -28.05 15.59
N VAL A 458 -14.78 -26.98 15.84
CA VAL A 458 -14.97 -26.20 17.06
C VAL A 458 -16.35 -25.55 16.92
N CYS A 459 -17.40 -26.26 17.36
CA CYS A 459 -18.69 -25.67 17.64
C CYS A 459 -18.47 -24.65 18.77
N THR A 460 -18.57 -23.38 18.42
CA THR A 460 -18.67 -22.27 19.37
C THR A 460 -20.09 -22.25 19.93
N ASP A 461 -20.39 -23.18 20.85
CA ASP A 461 -21.55 -23.04 21.72
C ASP A 461 -21.16 -22.12 22.88
N ALA A 462 -21.33 -20.82 22.66
CA ALA A 462 -21.39 -19.85 23.75
C ALA A 462 -22.71 -20.06 24.52
N GLN A 463 -22.67 -20.83 25.60
CA GLN A 463 -23.73 -20.78 26.62
C GLN A 463 -23.60 -19.45 27.40
N PRO A 464 -24.65 -18.62 27.46
CA PRO A 464 -24.65 -17.47 28.37
C PRO A 464 -24.87 -17.96 29.80
N LEU A 465 -23.84 -17.81 30.65
CA LEU A 465 -23.99 -17.94 32.10
C LEU A 465 -24.84 -16.78 32.63
N ASN A 466 -26.14 -17.04 32.80
CA ASN A 466 -27.03 -16.23 33.62
C ASN A 466 -26.62 -16.37 35.10
N PHE A 467 -25.92 -15.37 35.64
CA PHE A 467 -25.87 -15.14 37.08
C PHE A 467 -26.90 -14.08 37.46
N SER A 468 -28.02 -14.54 38.00
CA SER A 468 -28.99 -13.73 38.73
C SER A 468 -28.47 -13.52 40.15
N LEU A 469 -28.25 -12.26 40.56
CA LEU A 469 -28.05 -11.88 41.95
C LEU A 469 -29.14 -10.88 42.34
N THR A 470 -30.08 -11.38 43.11
CA THR A 470 -31.14 -10.67 43.82
C THR A 470 -30.58 -9.78 44.92
N SER A 471 -31.03 -8.52 44.92
CA SER A 471 -31.38 -7.67 46.07
C SER A 471 -30.59 -7.81 47.38
N VAL A 472 -29.82 -6.78 47.74
CA VAL A 472 -29.80 -6.24 49.11
C VAL A 472 -29.71 -4.71 49.03
N ASP A 473 -30.72 -4.09 49.64
CA ASP A 473 -30.91 -2.67 49.87
C ASP A 473 -30.30 -2.31 51.23
N VAL A 474 -29.36 -1.36 51.30
CA VAL A 474 -29.03 -0.64 52.55
C VAL A 474 -28.67 0.80 52.23
N SER A 475 -29.64 1.68 52.49
CA SER A 475 -29.47 3.11 52.65
C SER A 475 -28.71 3.46 53.95
N ARG A 476 -27.77 4.41 53.87
CA ARG A 476 -27.23 5.34 54.91
C ARG A 476 -25.76 5.66 54.55
N SER A 477 -25.17 6.83 54.75
CA SER A 477 -25.54 8.20 55.06
C SER A 477 -24.20 8.94 55.21
N ASN A 478 -24.17 10.24 54.88
CA ASN A 478 -23.13 11.24 55.21
C ASN A 478 -21.82 11.11 54.41
N GLY A 479 -21.33 12.10 53.67
CA GLY A 479 -21.42 13.55 53.86
C GLY A 479 -20.27 14.03 54.73
N LYS A 480 -19.12 14.34 54.12
CA LYS A 480 -18.18 15.35 54.60
C LYS A 480 -17.19 15.75 53.51
N VAL A 481 -17.21 17.04 53.24
CA VAL A 481 -16.22 17.83 52.48
C VAL A 481 -15.00 18.01 53.38
N GLU A 482 -13.81 17.79 52.86
CA GLU A 482 -12.58 18.37 53.40
C GLU A 482 -11.69 18.87 52.27
N THR A 483 -11.27 20.11 52.48
CA THR A 483 -10.41 21.00 51.72
C THR A 483 -9.00 20.45 51.55
N VAL A 484 -8.38 20.71 50.40
CA VAL A 484 -6.92 20.68 50.24
C VAL A 484 -6.48 22.04 49.69
N GLU A 485 -5.97 22.89 50.58
CA GLU A 485 -4.91 23.85 50.27
C GLU A 485 -3.58 23.10 50.37
N VAL A 486 -2.80 23.07 49.29
CA VAL A 486 -1.43 23.65 49.13
C VAL A 486 -1.14 23.66 47.64
#